data_AF-A0A0X3RT66-F1
#
_entry.id   AF-A0A0X3RT66-F1
#
_cell.length_a   1.000
_cell.length_b   1.000
_cell.length_c   1.000
_cell.angle_alpha   90.00
_cell.angle_beta   90.00
_cell.angle_gamma   90.00
#
_symmetry.space_group_name_H-M   'P 1'
#
loop_
_entity.id
_entity.type
_entity.pdbx_description
1 polymer ?
#
loop_
_entity_poly.entity_id
_entity_poly.type
_entity_poly.pdbx_seq_one_letter_code
_entity_poly.pdbx_strand_id
1 'polypeptide(L)' 'MKPSSAHQAGWAEYGYCADCNRFQWGLRWHMACTLQGPPTAFALTASRTDERETLLDLRPAPMVGDGPPCGP' A
#
# COMPACT_ATOMS: atom_id res chain seq x y z
N MET A 1 14.71 12.51 24.96
CA MET A 1 13.90 11.57 25.77
C MET A 1 12.48 12.10 25.87
N LYS A 2 11.48 11.22 25.66
CA LYS A 2 10.05 11.42 25.32
C LYS A 2 9.78 11.69 23.83
N PRO A 3 9.54 10.65 23.01
CA PRO A 3 8.88 10.86 21.74
C PRO A 3 7.45 11.32 22.01
N SER A 4 7.11 12.50 21.50
CA SER A 4 5.75 13.03 21.44
C SER A 4 4.87 12.04 20.68
N SER A 5 3.83 11.53 21.33
CA SER A 5 2.84 10.62 20.75
C SER A 5 2.01 11.21 19.61
N ALA A 6 2.27 12.47 19.21
CA ALA A 6 1.52 13.18 18.18
C ALA A 6 2.07 13.03 16.75
N HIS A 7 3.26 12.44 16.55
CA HIS A 7 3.85 12.37 15.21
C HIS A 7 3.20 11.33 14.26
N GLN A 8 2.35 10.43 14.76
CA GLN A 8 1.67 9.41 13.94
C GLN A 8 0.20 9.75 13.62
N ALA A 9 -0.37 10.77 14.25
CA ALA A 9 -1.78 11.14 14.09
C ALA A 9 -2.08 11.90 12.77
N GLY A 10 -1.04 12.35 12.04
CA GLY A 10 -1.21 13.08 10.77
C GLY A 10 -1.47 12.20 9.53
N TRP A 11 -1.27 10.88 9.64
CA TRP A 11 -1.40 9.92 8.53
C TRP A 11 -2.66 9.07 8.63
N ALA A 12 -3.22 8.96 9.84
CA ALA A 12 -4.43 8.21 10.10
C ALA A 12 -5.65 9.02 9.69
N GLU A 13 -6.30 8.64 8.59
CA GLU A 13 -7.55 9.27 8.14
C GLU A 13 -8.78 8.61 8.77
N TYR A 14 -9.84 9.42 8.89
CA TYR A 14 -11.19 8.99 9.20
C TYR A 14 -11.99 8.91 7.90
N GLY A 15 -12.71 7.80 7.68
CA GLY A 15 -13.46 7.59 6.44
C GLY A 15 -14.71 6.75 6.64
N TYR A 16 -15.72 6.98 5.80
CA TYR A 16 -16.96 6.20 5.75
C TYR A 16 -16.95 5.33 4.48
N CYS A 17 -17.20 4.02 4.64
CA CYS A 17 -17.36 3.09 3.52
C CYS A 17 -18.85 2.78 3.32
N ALA A 18 -19.37 3.09 2.12
CA ALA A 18 -20.77 2.86 1.77
C ALA A 18 -21.12 1.37 1.68
N ASP A 19 -20.24 0.55 1.10
CA ASP A 19 -20.50 -0.89 0.89
C ASP A 19 -20.56 -1.69 2.19
N CYS A 20 -19.79 -1.28 3.21
CA CYS A 20 -19.76 -1.96 4.50
C CYS A 20 -20.55 -1.24 5.60
N ASN A 21 -21.20 -0.10 5.28
CA ASN A 21 -21.86 0.83 6.20
C ASN A 21 -21.14 1.00 7.55
N ARG A 22 -19.81 1.19 7.50
CA ARG A 22 -18.98 1.29 8.71
C ARG A 22 -17.98 2.44 8.60
N PHE A 23 -17.73 3.07 9.74
CA PHE A 23 -16.68 4.07 9.88
C PHE A 23 -15.35 3.38 10.16
N GLN A 24 -14.33 3.74 9.39
CA GLN A 24 -12.96 3.31 9.62
C GLN A 24 -12.14 4.50 10.11
N TRP A 25 -11.39 4.26 11.17
CA TRP A 25 -10.41 5.20 11.68
C TRP A 25 -9.07 4.48 11.71
N GLY A 26 -8.09 5.01 10.97
CA GLY A 26 -6.70 4.58 11.10
C GLY A 26 -6.01 4.40 9.76
N LEU A 27 -5.10 3.44 9.75
CA LEU A 27 -4.32 3.03 8.58
C LEU A 27 -4.75 1.63 8.15
N ARG A 28 -4.77 1.39 6.84
CA ARG A 28 -5.06 0.09 6.24
C ARG A 28 -3.75 -0.54 5.78
N TRP A 29 -3.54 -1.81 6.13
CA TRP A 29 -2.39 -2.58 5.67
C TRP A 29 -2.78 -3.41 4.46
N HIS A 30 -2.09 -3.20 3.34
CA HIS A 30 -2.25 -3.96 2.11
C HIS A 30 -1.01 -4.83 1.88
N MET A 31 -1.24 -6.08 1.48
CA MET A 31 -0.18 -7.01 1.10
C MET A 31 -0.52 -7.67 -0.24
N ALA A 32 0.47 -7.77 -1.11
CA ALA A 32 0.40 -8.53 -2.35
C ALA A 32 1.16 -9.85 -2.18
N CYS A 33 0.50 -10.97 -2.45
CA CYS A 33 1.09 -12.31 -2.37
C CYS A 33 1.25 -12.93 -3.75
N THR A 34 2.38 -13.62 -3.98
CA THR A 34 2.53 -14.49 -5.14
C THR A 34 1.75 -15.79 -4.93
N LEU A 35 1.44 -16.49 -6.03
CA LEU A 35 0.78 -17.81 -5.98
C LEU A 35 1.55 -18.82 -5.10
N GLN A 36 2.86 -18.65 -4.96
CA GLN A 36 3.72 -19.52 -4.16
C GLN A 36 3.57 -19.29 -2.64
N GLY A 37 2.79 -18.29 -2.21
CA GLY A 37 2.50 -18.03 -0.81
C GLY A 37 3.30 -16.92 -0.10
N PRO A 38 4.54 -16.54 -0.48
CA PRO A 38 5.22 -15.45 0.21
C PRO A 38 4.71 -14.07 -0.27
N PRO A 39 4.55 -13.10 0.67
CA PRO A 39 4.22 -11.73 0.32
C PRO A 39 5.39 -11.08 -0.44
N THR A 40 5.08 -10.41 -1.54
CA THR A 40 6.07 -9.77 -2.42
C THR A 40 6.15 -8.27 -2.19
N ALA A 41 5.06 -7.65 -1.73
CA ALA A 41 5.02 -6.22 -1.45
C ALA A 41 3.98 -5.90 -0.36
N PHE A 42 4.20 -4.82 0.37
CA PHE A 42 3.27 -4.32 1.39
C PHE A 42 3.20 -2.79 1.41
N ALA A 43 2.03 -2.24 1.66
CA ALA A 43 1.80 -0.80 1.83
C ALA A 43 0.93 -0.53 3.06
N LEU A 44 1.22 0.58 3.74
CA LEU A 44 0.38 1.13 4.79
C LEU A 44 -0.24 2.42 4.27
N THR A 45 -1.55 2.43 4.09
CA THR A 45 -2.29 3.53 3.45
C THR A 45 -3.33 4.12 4.41
N ALA A 46 -3.82 5.31 4.09
CA ALA A 46 -4.94 5.89 4.82
C ALA A 46 -6.17 4.97 4.72
N SER A 47 -7.01 4.92 5.77
CA SER A 47 -8.17 4.01 5.85
C SER A 47 -9.14 4.06 4.67
N ARG A 48 -9.19 5.21 3.95
CA ARG A 48 -10.07 5.49 2.82
C ARG A 48 -9.41 5.24 1.45
N THR A 49 -8.14 4.86 1.43
CA THR A 49 -7.41 4.59 0.18
C THR A 49 -8.00 3.37 -0.49
N ASP A 50 -8.28 3.50 -1.80
CA ASP A 50 -8.74 2.39 -2.59
C ASP A 50 -7.68 1.30 -2.70
N GLU A 51 -8.10 0.04 -2.58
CA GLU A 51 -7.22 -1.11 -2.56
C GLU A 51 -6.62 -1.43 -3.93
N ARG A 52 -7.29 -1.09 -5.04
CA ARG A 52 -6.77 -1.27 -6.40
C ARG A 52 -5.70 -0.25 -6.70
N GLU A 53 -5.93 1.01 -6.33
CA GLU A 53 -4.91 2.07 -6.43
C GLU A 53 -3.67 1.67 -5.62
N THR A 54 -3.87 1.18 -4.39
CA THR A 54 -2.75 0.68 -3.57
C THR A 54 -2.04 -0.52 -4.21
N LEU A 55 -2.77 -1.43 -4.86
CA LEU A 55 -2.19 -2.56 -5.58
C LEU A 55 -1.38 -2.12 -6.81
N LEU A 56 -1.81 -1.07 -7.50
CA LEU A 56 -1.09 -0.52 -8.66
C LEU A 56 0.24 0.10 -8.27
N ASP A 57 0.35 0.66 -7.06
CA ASP A 57 1.61 1.15 -6.49
C ASP A 57 2.53 0.00 -6.03
N LEU A 58 1.95 -1.11 -5.58
CA LEU A 58 2.68 -2.29 -5.11
C LEU A 58 3.12 -3.23 -6.25
N ARG A 59 2.56 -3.10 -7.44
CA ARG A 59 2.91 -4.00 -8.55
C ARG A 59 4.38 -3.82 -8.93
N PRO A 60 5.10 -4.92 -9.24
CA PRO A 60 6.46 -4.79 -9.76
C PRO A 60 6.44 -3.97 -11.04
N ALA A 61 7.48 -3.15 -11.23
CA ALA A 61 7.69 -2.48 -12.51
C ALA A 61 7.66 -3.54 -13.63
N PRO A 62 6.97 -3.30 -14.75
CA PRO A 62 7.08 -4.20 -15.87
C PRO A 62 8.57 -4.25 -16.25
N MET A 63 9.12 -5.46 -16.33
CA MET A 63 10.35 -5.70 -17.06
C MET A 63 10.04 -5.42 -18.55
N VAL A 64 9.86 -4.14 -18.91
CA VAL A 64 9.98 -3.71 -20.30
C VAL A 64 11.43 -3.96 -20.65
N GLY A 65 11.64 -4.91 -21.55
CA GLY A 65 12.95 -5.30 -22.04
C GLY A 65 13.57 -4.17 -22.85
N ASP A 66 14.03 -3.12 -22.19
CA ASP A 66 15.05 -2.20 -22.66
C ASP A 66 16.30 -2.42 -21.81
N GLY A 67 16.74 -3.67 -21.75
CA GLY A 67 18.13 -3.94 -21.37
C GLY A 67 19.04 -3.27 -22.41
N PRO A 68 20.18 -2.67 -22.00
CA PRO A 68 21.13 -2.13 -22.96
C PRO A 68 21.47 -3.23 -23.98
N PRO A 69 21.58 -2.91 -25.29
CA PRO A 69 21.87 -3.92 -26.29
C PRO A 69 23.14 -4.63 -25.86
N CYS A 70 23.05 -5.95 -25.70
CA CYS A 70 24.20 -6.81 -25.47
C CYS A 70 25.13 -6.61 -26.67
N GLY A 71 26.14 -5.76 -26.50
CA GLY A 71 27.26 -5.61 -27.42
C GLY A 71 28.23 -6.77 -27.24
N PRO A 72 29.06 -7.06 -28.26
CA PRO A 72 29.92 -8.25 -28.29
C PRO A 72 30.90 -8.34 -27.13
#